data_AF-A0AAW4BIP8-F1
#
_entry.id   AF-A0AAW4BIP8-F1
#
_cell.length_a   1.000
_cell.length_b   1.000
_cell.length_c   1.000
_cell.angle_alpha   90.00
_cell.angle_beta   90.00
_cell.angle_gamma   90.00
#
_symmetry.space_group_name_H-M   'P 1'
#
loop_
_entity.id
_entity.type
_entity.pdbx_description
1 polymer ?
#
loop_
_entity_poly.entity_id
_entity_poly.type
_entity_poly.pdbx_seq_one_letter_code
_entity_poly.pdbx_strand_id
1 'polypeptide(L)'
;MTVLNRYIANKHAYVEKKMQQPLTGFTNKKGEQAKWDDIAVTFRNKKGITANFYFNNNNKPYPKIGSKFTNDDRLNSDTHHLLLTYLLDLLKENISINVKREKLSIARNFLNALENNVASS
;
A
#
# COMPACT_ATOMS: atom_id res chain seq x y z
N MET A 1 -24.07 16.76 -12.07
CA MET A 1 -23.54 15.61 -11.28
C MET A 1 -23.36 16.07 -9.85
N THR A 2 -24.25 15.65 -8.95
CA THR A 2 -24.09 15.86 -7.50
C THR A 2 -22.88 15.07 -7.05
N VAL A 3 -21.88 15.75 -6.47
CA VAL A 3 -20.70 15.09 -5.88
C VAL A 3 -21.20 14.30 -4.66
N LEU A 4 -21.54 13.02 -4.88
CA LEU A 4 -22.28 12.20 -3.93
C LEU A 4 -21.52 11.97 -2.61
N ASN A 5 -20.22 12.26 -2.57
CA ASN A 5 -19.46 12.38 -1.32
C ASN A 5 -18.15 13.17 -1.53
N ARG A 6 -18.05 14.39 -0.98
CA ARG A 6 -16.86 15.25 -1.08
C ARG A 6 -15.60 14.59 -0.51
N TYR A 7 -15.75 13.77 0.53
CA TYR A 7 -14.62 13.04 1.11
C TYR A 7 -14.03 12.02 0.13
N ILE A 8 -14.90 11.27 -0.57
CA ILE A 8 -14.47 10.30 -1.58
C ILE A 8 -13.76 11.02 -2.73
N ALA A 9 -14.33 12.11 -3.24
CA ALA A 9 -13.71 12.91 -4.30
C ALA A 9 -12.31 13.45 -3.89
N ASN A 10 -12.19 13.99 -2.68
CA ASN A 10 -10.91 14.48 -2.16
C ASN A 10 -9.88 13.36 -1.99
N LYS A 11 -10.32 12.17 -1.56
CA LYS A 11 -9.47 10.98 -1.44
C LYS A 11 -8.89 10.58 -2.80
N HIS A 12 -9.72 10.48 -3.85
CA HIS A 12 -9.24 10.14 -5.19
C HIS A 12 -8.26 11.19 -5.71
N ALA A 13 -8.61 12.47 -5.64
CA ALA A 13 -7.72 13.55 -6.06
C ALA A 13 -6.38 13.55 -5.30
N TYR A 14 -6.39 13.21 -4.01
CA TYR A 14 -5.17 13.08 -3.22
C TYR A 14 -4.29 11.92 -3.69
N VAL A 15 -4.89 10.75 -3.92
CA VAL A 15 -4.18 9.57 -4.44
C VAL A 15 -3.61 9.85 -5.83
N GLU A 16 -4.40 10.39 -6.76
CA GLU A 16 -3.95 10.75 -8.10
C GLU A 16 -2.75 11.70 -8.07
N LYS A 17 -2.81 12.73 -7.23
CA LYS A 17 -1.69 13.67 -7.04
C LYS A 17 -0.43 12.97 -6.52
N LYS A 18 -0.57 11.97 -5.68
CA LYS A 18 0.56 11.18 -5.14
C LYS A 18 1.13 10.24 -6.19
N MET A 19 0.28 9.66 -7.04
CA MET A 19 0.68 8.76 -8.12
C MET A 19 1.61 9.40 -9.15
N GLN A 20 1.53 10.73 -9.31
CA GLN A 20 2.47 11.49 -10.15
C GLN A 20 3.89 11.53 -9.58
N GLN A 21 4.10 11.16 -8.31
CA GLN A 21 5.43 11.14 -7.70
C GLN A 21 6.16 9.83 -8.03
N PRO A 22 7.46 9.90 -8.38
CA PRO A 22 8.25 8.69 -8.60
C PRO A 22 8.42 7.94 -7.27
N LEU A 23 8.30 6.60 -7.33
CA LEU A 23 8.58 5.72 -6.19
C LEU A 23 10.09 5.55 -5.95
N THR A 24 10.78 6.68 -5.74
CA THR A 24 12.23 6.73 -5.58
C THR A 24 12.68 5.91 -4.37
N GLY A 25 13.65 5.03 -4.57
CA GLY A 25 14.15 4.15 -3.52
C GLY A 25 13.28 2.91 -3.26
N PHE A 26 12.25 2.68 -4.08
CA PHE A 26 11.46 1.45 -4.05
C PHE A 26 11.80 0.54 -5.23
N THR A 27 11.96 -0.75 -4.92
CA THR A 27 12.08 -1.80 -5.93
C THR A 27 11.00 -2.86 -5.77
N ASN A 28 10.59 -3.47 -6.88
CA ASN A 28 9.71 -4.63 -6.87
C ASN A 28 10.50 -5.90 -6.48
N LYS A 29 9.82 -7.05 -6.47
CA LYS A 29 10.44 -8.34 -6.13
C LYS A 29 11.58 -8.78 -7.05
N LYS A 30 11.63 -8.26 -8.27
CA LYS A 30 12.70 -8.54 -9.24
C LYS A 30 13.90 -7.59 -9.09
N GLY A 31 13.83 -6.63 -8.17
CA GLY A 31 14.85 -5.60 -8.01
C GLY A 31 14.72 -4.44 -9.00
N GLU A 32 13.66 -4.40 -9.81
CA GLU A 32 13.39 -3.32 -10.75
C GLU A 32 12.69 -2.16 -10.02
N GLN A 33 12.69 -0.96 -10.60
CA GLN A 33 11.95 0.19 -10.08
C GLN A 33 10.47 -0.17 -9.82
N ALA A 34 9.99 0.05 -8.60
CA ALA A 34 8.62 -0.28 -8.23
C ALA A 34 7.60 0.57 -8.98
N LYS A 35 6.45 -0.04 -9.25
CA LYS A 35 5.24 0.56 -9.81
C LYS A 35 4.14 0.59 -8.75
N TRP A 36 3.13 1.43 -8.99
CA TRP A 36 2.00 1.61 -8.09
C TRP A 36 1.12 0.38 -7.91
N ASP A 37 1.23 -0.64 -8.78
CA ASP A 37 0.45 -1.87 -8.73
C ASP A 37 1.25 -3.09 -8.23
N ASP A 38 2.49 -2.88 -7.75
CA ASP A 38 3.31 -3.96 -7.23
C ASP A 38 2.79 -4.44 -5.87
N ILE A 39 2.40 -5.72 -5.78
CA ILE A 39 1.86 -6.34 -4.55
C ILE A 39 2.84 -6.29 -3.37
N ALA A 40 4.14 -6.21 -3.65
CA ALA A 40 5.15 -6.02 -2.62
C ALA A 40 6.31 -5.21 -3.15
N VAL A 41 6.81 -4.33 -2.29
CA VAL A 41 7.90 -3.41 -2.60
C VAL A 41 8.95 -3.46 -1.50
N THR A 42 10.20 -3.27 -1.89
CA THR A 42 11.33 -3.08 -0.99
C THR A 42 11.71 -1.61 -1.03
N PHE A 43 11.66 -0.93 0.10
CA PHE A 43 12.15 0.44 0.24
C PHE A 43 13.57 0.41 0.79
N ARG A 44 14.48 1.19 0.18
CA ARG A 44 15.83 1.46 0.69
C ARG A 44 16.00 2.95 0.91
N ASN A 45 16.26 3.35 2.15
CA ASN A 45 16.52 4.75 2.46
C ASN A 45 17.97 5.15 2.12
N LYS A 46 18.26 6.46 2.18
CA LYS A 46 19.60 7.02 1.93
C LYS A 46 20.70 6.49 2.88
N LYS A 47 20.33 5.98 4.06
CA LYS A 47 21.24 5.37 5.04
C LYS A 47 21.45 3.88 4.81
N GLY A 48 20.90 3.31 3.73
CA GLY A 48 21.02 1.90 3.39
C GLY A 48 20.07 0.97 4.14
N ILE A 49 19.19 1.49 5.00
CA ILE A 49 18.19 0.69 5.72
C ILE A 49 17.12 0.24 4.74
N THR A 50 16.85 -1.06 4.70
CA THR A 50 15.87 -1.70 3.82
C THR A 50 14.65 -2.20 4.59
N ALA A 51 13.47 -2.08 4.00
CA ALA A 51 12.25 -2.70 4.52
C ALA A 51 11.30 -3.14 3.41
N ASN A 52 10.62 -4.25 3.66
CA ASN A 52 9.63 -4.82 2.74
C ASN A 52 8.22 -4.42 3.19
N PHE A 53 7.40 -3.97 2.25
CA PHE A 53 6.01 -3.60 2.44
C PHE A 53 5.12 -4.41 1.49
N TYR A 54 3.90 -4.71 1.91
CA TYR A 54 3.01 -5.66 1.24
C TYR A 54 1.59 -5.09 1.12
N PHE A 55 0.99 -5.30 -0.05
CA PHE A 55 -0.31 -4.79 -0.46
C PHE A 55 -1.21 -5.92 -0.98
N ASN A 56 -1.23 -7.03 -0.24
CA ASN A 56 -2.01 -8.21 -0.57
C ASN A 56 -3.25 -8.34 0.31
N ASN A 57 -4.24 -9.10 -0.16
CA ASN A 57 -5.47 -9.37 0.56
C ASN A 57 -5.33 -10.53 1.57
N ASN A 58 -6.44 -10.91 2.22
CA ASN A 58 -6.48 -11.95 3.24
C ASN A 58 -6.25 -13.38 2.73
N ASN A 59 -6.13 -13.62 1.42
CA ASN A 59 -5.76 -14.94 0.89
C ASN A 59 -4.32 -15.32 1.29
N LYS A 60 -3.48 -14.33 1.61
CA LYS A 60 -2.13 -14.54 2.15
C LYS A 60 -1.87 -13.63 3.36
N PRO A 61 -2.41 -13.93 4.55
CA PRO A 61 -2.40 -13.00 5.69
C PRO A 61 -0.99 -12.66 6.20
N TYR A 62 -0.04 -13.59 6.06
CA TYR A 62 1.35 -13.47 6.51
C TYR A 62 2.34 -13.44 5.32
N PRO A 63 2.37 -12.35 4.53
CA PRO A 63 3.24 -12.29 3.37
C PRO A 63 4.72 -12.22 3.77
N LYS A 64 5.56 -12.82 2.92
CA LYS A 64 7.02 -12.66 2.94
C LYS A 64 7.48 -12.19 1.56
N ILE A 65 8.63 -11.53 1.48
CA ILE A 65 9.14 -11.04 0.18
C ILE A 65 9.33 -12.18 -0.82
N GLY A 66 9.75 -13.36 -0.36
CA GLY A 66 9.86 -14.58 -1.16
C GLY A 66 8.55 -15.33 -1.43
N SER A 67 7.41 -14.88 -0.88
CA SER A 67 6.12 -15.53 -1.16
C SER A 67 5.76 -15.40 -2.63
N LYS A 68 5.28 -16.48 -3.24
CA LYS A 68 4.63 -16.39 -4.56
C LYS A 68 3.28 -15.69 -4.37
N PHE A 69 3.08 -14.57 -5.07
CA PHE A 69 1.78 -13.90 -5.12
C PHE A 69 1.10 -14.23 -6.44
N THR A 70 -0.19 -14.52 -6.38
CA THR A 70 -1.05 -14.65 -7.56
C THR A 70 -1.90 -13.39 -7.73
N ASN A 71 -2.65 -13.31 -8.83
CA ASN A 71 -3.61 -12.23 -9.00
C ASN A 71 -4.72 -12.26 -7.94
N ASP A 72 -5.06 -13.45 -7.43
CA ASP A 72 -6.05 -13.61 -6.35
C ASP A 72 -5.55 -13.06 -5.01
N ASP A 73 -4.24 -12.83 -4.84
CA ASP A 73 -3.68 -12.18 -3.65
C ASP A 73 -3.80 -10.65 -3.72
N ARG A 74 -4.26 -10.07 -4.84
CA ARG A 74 -4.33 -8.61 -5.02
C ARG A 74 -5.49 -7.99 -4.25
N LEU A 75 -5.22 -6.81 -3.70
CA LEU A 75 -6.26 -5.86 -3.31
C LEU A 75 -6.89 -5.25 -4.58
N ASN A 76 -8.10 -4.71 -4.48
CA ASN A 76 -8.60 -3.83 -5.55
C ASN A 76 -7.68 -2.60 -5.71
N SER A 77 -7.74 -2.00 -6.90
CA SER A 77 -6.83 -0.91 -7.29
C SER A 77 -6.92 0.28 -6.31
N ASP A 78 -8.12 0.69 -5.93
CA ASP A 78 -8.34 1.86 -5.08
C ASP A 78 -7.74 1.66 -3.68
N THR A 79 -7.99 0.50 -3.06
CA THR A 79 -7.44 0.13 -1.75
C THR A 79 -5.92 0.00 -1.81
N HIS A 80 -5.39 -0.58 -2.89
CA HIS A 80 -3.95 -0.71 -3.11
C HIS A 80 -3.27 0.66 -3.19
N HIS A 81 -3.76 1.55 -4.05
CA HIS A 81 -3.18 2.87 -4.25
C HIS A 81 -3.32 3.75 -3.00
N LEU A 82 -4.43 3.61 -2.25
CA LEU A 82 -4.61 4.27 -0.97
C LEU A 82 -3.58 3.82 0.06
N LEU A 83 -3.33 2.51 0.19
CA LEU A 83 -2.32 1.97 1.11
C LEU A 83 -0.91 2.41 0.72
N LEU A 84 -0.59 2.42 -0.57
CA LEU A 84 0.72 2.86 -1.02
C LEU A 84 0.91 4.37 -0.76
N THR A 85 -0.14 5.17 -0.96
CA THR A 85 -0.15 6.58 -0.58
C THR A 85 0.09 6.77 0.91
N TYR A 86 -0.60 6.00 1.75
CA TYR A 86 -0.40 6.02 3.20
C TYR A 86 1.03 5.64 3.60
N LEU A 87 1.63 4.64 2.94
CA LEU A 87 3.04 4.29 3.14
C LEU A 87 3.97 5.49 2.84
N LEU A 88 3.72 6.24 1.76
CA LEU A 88 4.54 7.42 1.45
C LEU A 88 4.46 8.48 2.55
N ASP A 89 3.30 8.63 3.19
CA ASP A 89 3.15 9.55 4.32
C ASP A 89 3.83 9.01 5.58
N LEU A 90 3.67 7.72 5.88
CA LEU A 90 4.39 7.06 6.99
C LEU A 90 5.90 7.22 6.86
N LEU A 91 6.46 7.10 5.65
CA LEU A 91 7.91 7.22 5.43
C LEU A 91 8.49 8.59 5.80
N LYS A 92 7.66 9.64 5.81
CA LYS A 92 8.07 10.99 6.24
C LYS A 92 8.08 11.17 7.75
N GLU A 93 7.37 10.32 8.48
CA GLU A 93 7.31 10.40 9.93
C GLU A 93 8.65 10.00 10.59
N ASN A 94 9.00 10.68 11.68
CA ASN A 94 10.20 10.37 12.46
C ASN A 94 9.98 9.21 13.45
N ILE A 95 9.60 8.06 12.92
CA ILE A 95 9.39 6.80 13.67
C ILE A 95 10.27 5.68 13.11
N SER A 96 10.46 4.61 13.89
CA SER A 96 11.27 3.48 13.44
C SER A 96 10.65 2.78 12.22
N ILE A 97 11.48 2.12 11.41
CA ILE A 97 10.99 1.39 10.24
C ILE A 97 10.06 0.23 10.61
N ASN A 98 10.23 -0.35 11.80
CA ASN A 98 9.36 -1.41 12.31
C ASN A 98 7.97 -0.86 12.63
N VAL A 99 7.88 0.30 13.29
CA VAL A 99 6.59 0.95 13.57
C VAL A 99 5.86 1.31 12.28
N LYS A 100 6.58 1.74 11.23
CA LYS A 100 6.00 1.99 9.89
C LYS A 100 5.42 0.71 9.27
N ARG A 101 6.14 -0.42 9.38
CA ARG A 101 5.66 -1.73 8.90
C ARG A 101 4.41 -2.19 9.65
N GLU A 102 4.39 -2.03 10.97
CA GLU A 102 3.23 -2.36 11.81
C GLU A 102 2.02 -1.52 11.44
N LYS A 103 2.17 -0.19 11.36
CA LYS A 103 1.09 0.73 10.96
C LYS A 103 0.52 0.40 9.59
N LEU A 104 1.36 0.09 8.60
CA LEU A 104 0.88 -0.32 7.28
C LEU A 104 0.15 -1.68 7.33
N SER A 105 0.69 -2.65 8.08
CA SER A 105 0.07 -3.97 8.22
C SER A 105 -1.30 -3.89 8.89
N ILE A 106 -1.44 -3.06 9.92
CA ILE A 106 -2.72 -2.82 10.60
C ILE A 106 -3.72 -2.19 9.64
N ALA A 107 -3.32 -1.14 8.90
CA ALA A 107 -4.18 -0.49 7.92
C ALA A 107 -4.65 -1.46 6.82
N ARG A 108 -3.74 -2.28 6.30
CA ARG A 108 -4.05 -3.32 5.30
C ARG A 108 -5.06 -4.32 5.85
N ASN A 109 -4.83 -4.84 7.06
CA ASN A 109 -5.74 -5.82 7.68
C ASN A 109 -7.13 -5.21 7.92
N PHE A 110 -7.18 -3.94 8.35
CA PHE A 110 -8.44 -3.21 8.54
C PHE A 110 -9.21 -3.04 7.23
N LEU A 111 -8.55 -2.60 6.15
CA LEU A 111 -9.19 -2.43 4.84
C LEU A 111 -9.67 -3.77 4.25
N ASN A 112 -8.89 -4.84 4.40
CA ASN A 112 -9.32 -6.19 4.03
C ASN A 112 -10.57 -6.63 4.81
N ALA A 113 -10.67 -6.31 6.10
CA ALA A 113 -11.85 -6.66 6.89
C ALA A 113 -13.10 -5.88 6.46
N LEU A 114 -12.95 -4.62 6.03
CA LEU A 114 -14.05 -3.81 5.50
C LEU A 114 -14.58 -4.33 4.16
N GLU A 115 -13.70 -4.76 3.26
CA GLU A 115 -14.10 -5.34 1.97
C GLU A 115 -14.86 -6.67 2.13
N ASN A 116 -14.56 -7.43 3.19
CA ASN A 116 -15.25 -8.68 3.51
C ASN A 116 -16.51 -8.48 4.38
N ASN A 117 -16.86 -7.24 4.74
CA ASN A 117 -18.01 -6.98 5.58
C ASN A 117 -19.32 -7.07 4.77
N VAL A 118 -20.19 -7.98 5.17
CA VAL A 118 -21.52 -8.24 4.56
C VAL A 118 -22.46 -7.05 4.66
N ALA A 119 -22.19 -6.10 5.57
CA ALA A 119 -22.95 -4.85 5.70
C ALA A 119 -22.54 -3.76 4.67
N SER A 120 -21.51 -4.03 3.84
CA SER A 120 -21.03 -3.12 2.79
C SER A 120 -21.71 -3.33 1.42
N SER A 121 -22.57 -4.36 1.28
CA SER A 121 -23.26 -4.77 0.05
C SER A 121 -24.75 -4.45 0.06
#